data_AF-A0A7V7E0T2-F1
#
_entry.id   AF-A0A7V7E0T2-F1
#
_cell.length_a   1.000
_cell.length_b   1.000
_cell.length_c   1.000
_cell.angle_alpha   90.00
_cell.angle_beta   90.00
_cell.angle_gamma   90.00
#
_symmetry.space_group_name_H-M   'P 1'
#
loop_
_entity.id
_entity.type
_entity.pdbx_description
1 polymer ?
#
loop_
_entity_poly.entity_id
_entity_poly.type
_entity_poly.pdbx_seq_one_letter_code
_entity_poly.pdbx_strand_id
1 'polypeptide(L)'
;MQHDHGSSSMHQQIFKLGLSTESVSAYLLCCGLADEGKSVSTKNLMEIWPGTPSSLKQGIRDLQERRILRMIVSDGEENTVYQLTDVHEWVDN
;
A
#
# COMPACT_ATOMS: atom_id res chain seq x y z
N MET A 1 -7.51 25.28 18.76
CA MET A 1 -8.07 24.32 17.79
C MET A 1 -7.04 23.21 17.68
N GLN A 2 -7.34 22.05 18.28
CA GLN A 2 -6.45 20.89 18.25
C GLN A 2 -6.65 20.23 16.89
N HIS A 3 -5.71 20.39 15.97
CA HIS A 3 -5.64 19.54 14.80
C HIS A 3 -5.12 18.20 15.29
N ASP A 4 -6.01 17.23 15.39
CA ASP A 4 -5.65 15.83 15.53
C ASP A 4 -4.74 15.50 14.34
N HIS A 5 -3.44 15.37 14.60
CA HIS A 5 -2.53 14.72 13.66
C HIS A 5 -2.92 13.26 13.65
N GLY A 6 -4.02 12.94 12.95
CA GLY A 6 -4.42 11.59 12.66
C GLY A 6 -3.18 10.87 12.16
N SER A 7 -2.79 9.83 12.89
CA SER A 7 -1.60 9.03 12.64
C SER A 7 -1.66 8.52 11.21
N SER A 8 -1.11 9.27 10.26
CA SER A 8 -1.10 8.84 8.87
C SER A 8 -0.29 7.57 8.78
N SER A 9 -0.85 6.58 8.11
CA SER A 9 -0.19 5.30 7.83
C SER A 9 1.03 5.48 6.90
N MET A 10 1.23 6.68 6.35
CA MET A 10 2.34 7.02 5.47
C MET A 10 3.65 7.26 6.23
N HIS A 11 4.69 6.50 5.85
CA HIS A 11 6.06 6.67 6.31
C HIS A 11 6.95 7.19 5.18
N GLN A 12 7.67 8.29 5.44
CA GLN A 12 8.57 8.92 4.45
C GLN A 12 9.73 8.01 4.01
N GLN A 13 10.02 6.93 4.73
CA GLN A 13 11.04 5.95 4.35
C GLN A 13 10.74 5.29 3.00
N ILE A 14 9.48 5.29 2.53
CA ILE A 14 9.09 4.73 1.24
C ILE A 14 9.90 5.31 0.07
N PHE A 15 10.24 6.60 0.15
CA PHE A 15 10.99 7.31 -0.89
C PHE A 15 12.48 6.97 -0.90
N LYS A 16 12.98 6.24 0.10
CA LYS A 16 14.39 5.83 0.21
C LYS A 16 14.66 4.41 -0.26
N LEU A 17 13.61 3.62 -0.53
CA LEU A 17 13.71 2.19 -0.86
C LEU A 17 13.96 1.89 -2.35
N GLY A 18 14.27 2.91 -3.16
CA GLY A 18 14.54 2.72 -4.59
C GLY A 18 13.34 2.19 -5.40
N LEU A 19 12.12 2.29 -4.86
CA LEU A 19 10.89 1.85 -5.51
C LEU A 19 10.57 2.69 -6.76
N SER A 20 9.90 2.07 -7.73
CA SER A 20 9.34 2.80 -8.88
C SER A 20 8.27 3.80 -8.43
N THR A 21 8.03 4.83 -9.25
CA THR A 21 6.98 5.82 -8.99
C THR A 21 5.61 5.16 -8.84
N GLU A 22 5.33 4.13 -9.63
CA GLU A 22 4.10 3.34 -9.55
C GLU A 22 3.97 2.61 -8.21
N SER A 23 5.03 1.97 -7.72
CA SER A 23 5.02 1.26 -6.43
C SER A 23 4.86 2.22 -5.26
N VAL A 24 5.50 3.38 -5.31
CA VAL A 24 5.27 4.47 -4.34
C VAL A 24 3.84 4.99 -4.41
N SER A 25 3.29 5.18 -5.61
CA SER A 25 1.90 5.66 -5.77
C SER A 25 0.89 4.65 -5.23
N ALA A 26 1.11 3.35 -5.47
CA ALA A 26 0.29 2.29 -4.91
C ALA A 26 0.33 2.30 -3.37
N TYR A 27 1.52 2.49 -2.78
CA TYR A 27 1.67 2.63 -1.34
C TYR A 27 0.88 3.82 -0.77
N LEU A 28 0.94 4.98 -1.42
CA LEU A 28 0.20 6.17 -0.98
C LEU A 28 -1.31 5.94 -1.02
N LEU A 29 -1.82 5.23 -2.01
CA LEU A 29 -3.24 4.85 -2.05
C LEU A 29 -3.60 3.83 -0.96
N CYS A 30 -2.71 2.89 -0.66
CA CYS A 30 -2.90 1.99 0.49
C CYS A 30 -3.00 2.78 1.80
N CYS A 31 -2.14 3.78 1.99
CA CYS A 31 -2.18 4.67 3.15
C CYS A 31 -3.48 5.48 3.20
N GLY A 32 -3.92 6.04 2.06
CA GLY A 32 -5.19 6.76 1.98
C GLY A 32 -6.38 5.88 2.39
N LEU A 33 -6.46 4.65 1.86
CA LEU A 33 -7.50 3.70 2.25
C LEU A 33 -7.44 3.35 3.75
N ALA A 34 -6.25 3.09 4.28
CA ALA A 34 -6.06 2.77 5.70
C ALA A 34 -6.45 3.95 6.62
N ASP A 35 -6.05 5.17 6.26
CA ASP A 35 -6.35 6.40 6.99
C ASP A 35 -7.87 6.72 6.94
N GLU A 36 -8.56 6.33 5.87
CA GLU A 36 -10.03 6.37 5.75
C GLU A 36 -10.74 5.23 6.49
N GLY A 37 -10.01 4.29 7.12
CA GLY A 37 -10.58 3.10 7.77
C GLY A 37 -11.14 2.06 6.80
N LYS A 38 -10.78 2.13 5.51
CA LYS A 38 -11.15 1.18 4.48
C LYS A 38 -10.13 0.06 4.39
N SER A 39 -10.58 -1.14 4.01
CA SER A 39 -9.69 -2.26 3.76
C SER A 39 -8.77 -1.98 2.57
N VAL A 40 -7.47 -2.22 2.74
CA VAL A 40 -6.49 -2.21 1.63
C VAL A 40 -6.67 -3.51 0.85
N SER A 41 -7.56 -3.51 -0.15
CA SER A 41 -7.84 -4.68 -0.99
C SER A 41 -7.52 -4.40 -2.45
N THR A 42 -7.23 -5.45 -3.22
CA THR A 42 -6.98 -5.33 -4.66
C THR A 42 -8.17 -4.66 -5.36
N LYS A 43 -9.40 -5.03 -4.99
CA LYS A 43 -10.64 -4.37 -5.44
C LYS A 43 -10.65 -2.87 -5.17
N ASN A 44 -10.49 -2.45 -3.91
CA ASN A 44 -10.58 -1.04 -3.54
C ASN A 44 -9.47 -0.21 -4.21
N LEU A 45 -8.26 -0.78 -4.33
CA LEU A 45 -7.16 -0.15 -5.03
C LEU A 45 -7.44 -0.02 -6.53
N MET A 46 -7.99 -1.05 -7.19
CA MET A 46 -8.34 -1.02 -8.61
C MET A 46 -9.38 0.05 -8.93
N GLU A 47 -10.34 0.31 -8.03
CA GLU A 47 -11.39 1.32 -8.24
C GLU A 47 -10.84 2.76 -8.26
N ILE A 48 -9.75 3.03 -7.53
CA ILE A 48 -9.16 4.37 -7.39
C ILE A 48 -7.82 4.51 -8.11
N TRP A 49 -7.28 3.44 -8.69
CA TRP A 49 -5.99 3.44 -9.36
C TRP A 49 -6.06 4.23 -10.68
N PRO A 50 -5.21 5.26 -10.87
CA PRO A 50 -5.23 6.05 -12.09
C PRO A 50 -4.53 5.38 -13.29
N GLY A 51 -3.84 4.26 -13.08
CA GLY A 51 -3.05 3.56 -14.09
C GLY A 51 -3.70 2.26 -14.59
N THR A 52 -2.88 1.37 -15.16
CA THR A 52 -3.35 0.05 -15.62
C THR A 52 -3.47 -0.95 -14.46
N PRO A 53 -4.36 -1.95 -14.55
CA PRO A 53 -4.43 -3.03 -13.56
C PRO A 53 -3.09 -3.77 -13.39
N SER A 54 -2.36 -3.97 -14.49
CA SER A 54 -1.05 -4.63 -14.47
C SER A 54 -0.01 -3.83 -13.68
N SER A 55 0.02 -2.50 -13.83
CA SER A 55 0.96 -1.65 -13.09
C SER A 55 0.62 -1.59 -11.59
N LEU A 56 -0.67 -1.63 -11.22
CA LEU A 56 -1.06 -1.77 -9.82
C LEU A 56 -0.60 -3.11 -9.24
N LYS A 57 -0.83 -4.22 -9.95
CA LYS A 57 -0.41 -5.56 -9.50
C LYS A 57 1.10 -5.66 -9.33
N GLN A 58 1.88 -5.07 -10.25
CA GLN A 58 3.34 -4.98 -10.08
C GLN A 58 3.70 -4.14 -8.85
N GLY A 59 3.07 -2.97 -8.66
CA GLY A 59 3.30 -2.14 -7.48
C GLY A 59 3.02 -2.87 -6.16
N ILE A 60 1.89 -3.58 -6.07
CA ILE A 60 1.56 -4.41 -4.91
C ILE A 60 2.63 -5.49 -4.68
N ARG A 61 3.05 -6.17 -5.75
CA ARG A 61 4.09 -7.19 -5.68
C ARG A 61 5.41 -6.64 -5.14
N ASP A 62 5.87 -5.49 -5.66
CA ASP A 62 7.09 -4.83 -5.19
C ASP A 62 6.98 -4.47 -3.69
N LEU A 63 5.83 -3.95 -3.26
CA LEU A 63 5.58 -3.62 -1.85
C LEU A 63 5.58 -4.87 -0.97
N GLN A 64 5.10 -6.01 -1.47
CA GLN A 64 5.17 -7.28 -0.75
C GLN A 64 6.61 -7.82 -0.66
N GLU A 65 7.38 -7.75 -1.75
CA GLU A 65 8.79 -8.17 -1.77
C GLU A 65 9.63 -7.33 -0.79
N ARG A 66 9.29 -6.05 -0.63
CA ARG A 66 9.90 -5.13 0.36
C ARG A 66 9.32 -5.26 1.77
N ARG A 67 8.40 -6.20 1.99
CA ARG A 67 7.67 -6.44 3.26
C ARG A 67 6.89 -5.22 3.76
N ILE A 68 6.51 -4.30 2.90
CA ILE A 68 5.68 -3.12 3.21
C ILE A 68 4.20 -3.49 3.26
N LEU A 69 3.80 -4.44 2.40
CA LEU A 69 2.46 -5.03 2.42
C LEU A 69 2.55 -6.51 2.77
N ARG A 70 1.65 -6.96 3.65
CA ARG A 70 1.45 -8.37 3.96
C ARG A 70 0.05 -8.78 3.52
N MET A 71 -0.05 -9.87 2.79
CA MET A 71 -1.34 -10.48 2.47
C MET A 71 -1.93 -11.12 3.74
N ILE A 72 -3.17 -10.77 4.09
CA ILE A 72 -3.85 -11.31 5.28
C ILE A 72 -5.02 -12.24 4.93
N VAL A 73 -5.71 -11.98 3.81
CA VAL A 73 -6.81 -12.80 3.32
C VAL A 73 -6.72 -12.85 1.80
N SER A 74 -6.91 -14.03 1.22
CA SER A 74 -7.06 -14.20 -0.23
C SER A 74 -8.26 -15.09 -0.50
N ASP A 75 -9.32 -14.48 -1.04
CA ASP A 75 -10.52 -15.15 -1.56
C ASP A 75 -10.58 -14.97 -3.09
N GLY A 76 -9.44 -15.26 -3.74
CA GLY A 76 -9.22 -15.01 -5.17
C GLY A 76 -8.43 -13.72 -5.47
N GLU A 77 -8.01 -13.58 -6.73
CA GLU A 77 -7.10 -12.52 -7.19
C GLU A 77 -7.67 -11.10 -7.00
N GLU A 78 -9.00 -10.95 -7.05
CA GLU A 78 -9.68 -9.65 -6.95
C GLU A 78 -10.06 -9.26 -5.52
N ASN A 79 -10.18 -10.24 -4.61
CA ASN A 79 -10.61 -10.04 -3.22
C ASN A 79 -9.46 -10.20 -2.22
N THR A 80 -8.21 -10.12 -2.68
CA THR A 80 -7.06 -10.20 -1.79
C THR A 80 -6.95 -8.92 -0.97
N VAL A 81 -6.87 -9.08 0.36
CA VAL A 81 -6.73 -8.01 1.35
C VAL A 81 -5.32 -8.02 1.91
N TYR A 82 -4.76 -6.83 2.04
CA TYR A 82 -3.42 -6.57 2.51
C TYR A 82 -3.46 -5.73 3.80
N GLN A 83 -2.37 -5.82 4.55
CA GLN A 83 -2.08 -5.01 5.72
C GLN A 83 -0.76 -4.28 5.51
N LEU A 84 -0.74 -2.98 5.82
CA LEU A 84 0.49 -2.21 5.95
C LEU A 84 1.26 -2.71 7.17
N THR A 85 2.51 -3.09 6.95
CA THR A 85 3.41 -3.55 8.00
C THR A 85 4.12 -2.38 8.66
N ASP A 86 4.70 -2.65 9.83
CA ASP A 86 5.51 -1.67 10.52
C ASP A 86 6.82 -1.38 9.75
N VAL A 87 7.26 -0.12 9.77
CA VAL A 87 8.46 0.35 9.05
C VAL A 87 9.73 -0.41 9.43
N HIS A 88 9.80 -0.95 10.65
CA HIS A 88 10.92 -1.76 11.12
C HIS A 88 11.00 -3.13 10.44
N GLU A 89 9.93 -3.61 9.80
CA GLU A 89 9.91 -4.86 9.03
C GLU A 89 10.34 -4.68 7.57
N TRP A 90 10.44 -3.43 7.09
CA TRP A 90 10.72 -3.12 5.69
C TRP A 90 12.15 -3.51 5.32
N VAL A 91 12.31 -4.07 4.11
CA VAL A 91 13.63 -4.47 3.60
C VAL A 91 14.04 -3.61 2.41
N ASP A 92 15.30 -3.20 2.41
CA ASP A 92 15.95 -2.63 1.23
C ASP A 92 16.64 -3.78 0.48
N ASN A 93 16.26 -4.00 -0.77
CA ASN A 93 16.73 -5.05 -1.66
C ASN A 93 17.53 -4.44 -2.81
#